data_AF-A0A1Z5JNZ0-F1
#
_entry.id   AF-A0A1Z5JNZ0-F1
#
_cell.length_a   1.000
_cell.length_b   1.000
_cell.length_c   1.000
_cell.angle_alpha   90.00
_cell.angle_beta   90.00
_cell.angle_gamma   90.00
#
_symmetry.space_group_name_H-M   'P 1'
#
loop_
_entity.id
_entity.type
_entity.pdbx_description
1 polymer ?
#
loop_
_entity_poly.entity_id
_entity_poly.type
_entity_poly.pdbx_seq_one_letter_code
_entity_poly.pdbx_strand_id
1 'polypeptide(L)'
;MTFLRAVLFAKGTGADASSYQPNRDESQWWNRRDALVRCVAAFLFGPGGEAKELVLLFEDDWSRMHMTYEKNDARPTVPTEQTIVGLWKKAAQQKQQDESVREKGLSCRLYKQNTKHTAGATIPMHLESKRDVLEQLQATCSIEFLREKGLNSSSQVLLRKFNKQTLIEISKDWNSRYASVSQPTLEETLRPILKDLLQPISNSIQTVIAATLHESSHQELPCWNNQCQIATTDSPDKTQVCIFLGAVRDMTMEEKKCLQQTCQVVAIPQVTVRLGPVPEFTSKILSVMAYHHAHKMLWPALQTLLHFNNNQRNPLKRPIHAISNTTTLSNTHLHFVSIVSFPSTAVTIDLSSRDRSLWCLVRTVVACLWRSRLAGPHEVGHLRNTLTVWFTDNTYLTLPQNELVTVLAEKHQAAPTEFQILQAIQDQLENNKARTADADTMVNSILSASPPRFLLDINMAPESLCLTNLFYNFSHDDDDAVNDDCGGTAVVLLAMQSADENCREVKALFYEAAQIKKIPVSECSFREIECQDVEASTITMLQHFCYQGLFFPAIQRHLNAISLKKEKKSERKRRNQQRKRRKRIGSNDLIISQE
;
A
#
# COMPACT_ATOMS: atom_id res chain seq x y z
N MET A 1 -5.75 2.75 22.75
CA MET A 1 -5.05 2.48 21.51
C MET A 1 -5.02 0.99 21.20
N THR A 2 -5.50 0.58 20.03
CA THR A 2 -5.07 -0.70 19.45
C THR A 2 -3.65 -0.50 18.89
N PHE A 3 -2.75 -1.46 19.08
CA PHE A 3 -1.43 -1.45 18.47
C PHE A 3 -1.41 -2.38 17.25
N LEU A 4 -0.87 -1.92 16.12
CA LEU A 4 -0.73 -2.76 14.92
C LEU A 4 0.74 -3.05 14.61
N ARG A 5 1.10 -4.33 14.65
CA ARG A 5 2.39 -4.85 14.18
C ARG A 5 2.19 -5.60 12.87
N ALA A 6 2.92 -5.21 11.83
CA ALA A 6 3.02 -5.98 10.59
C ALA A 6 4.40 -6.61 10.48
N VAL A 7 4.46 -7.91 10.20
CA VAL A 7 5.69 -8.70 10.06
C VAL A 7 5.77 -9.21 8.63
N LEU A 8 6.80 -8.75 7.92
CA LEU A 8 7.06 -9.08 6.53
C LEU A 8 8.17 -10.11 6.43
N PHE A 9 7.88 -11.24 5.79
CA PHE A 9 8.91 -12.19 5.39
C PHE A 9 9.66 -11.64 4.18
N ALA A 10 10.94 -11.36 4.38
CA ALA A 10 11.83 -10.72 3.43
C ALA A 10 12.97 -11.65 3.02
N LYS A 11 13.33 -11.58 1.74
CA LYS A 11 14.51 -12.26 1.21
C LYS A 11 15.77 -11.46 1.51
N GLY A 12 16.89 -12.14 1.72
CA GLY A 12 18.20 -11.51 1.93
C GLY A 12 18.69 -11.58 3.37
N THR A 13 19.85 -10.98 3.60
CA THR A 13 20.52 -10.86 4.90
C THR A 13 20.30 -9.47 5.49
N GLY A 14 19.56 -9.36 6.59
CA GLY A 14 19.23 -8.07 7.19
C GLY A 14 20.39 -7.45 7.97
N ALA A 15 21.31 -8.26 8.51
CA ALA A 15 22.42 -7.81 9.34
C ALA A 15 23.64 -7.32 8.54
N ASP A 16 23.72 -7.58 7.23
CA ASP A 16 24.87 -7.14 6.44
C ASP A 16 24.78 -5.66 6.06
N ALA A 17 25.44 -4.81 6.85
CA ALA A 17 25.53 -3.37 6.60
C ALA A 17 26.09 -3.00 5.21
N SER A 18 26.99 -3.83 4.65
CA SER A 18 27.64 -3.53 3.37
C SER A 18 26.70 -3.68 2.18
N SER A 19 25.67 -4.50 2.36
CA SER A 19 24.66 -4.72 1.36
C SER A 19 23.82 -3.45 1.13
N TYR A 20 23.57 -2.62 2.15
CA TYR A 20 22.77 -1.39 2.02
C TYR A 20 23.58 -0.24 1.38
N GLN A 21 23.15 0.22 0.20
CA GLN A 21 23.82 1.28 -0.56
C GLN A 21 22.85 2.44 -0.84
N PRO A 22 22.59 3.32 0.15
CA PRO A 22 21.57 4.37 0.04
C PRO A 22 21.82 5.39 -1.08
N ASN A 23 23.07 5.54 -1.53
CA ASN A 23 23.46 6.46 -2.60
C ASN A 23 23.54 5.78 -3.98
N ARG A 24 22.96 4.58 -4.12
CA ARG A 24 22.99 3.78 -5.35
C ARG A 24 21.62 3.17 -5.63
N ASP A 25 20.60 4.01 -5.63
CA ASP A 25 19.20 3.60 -5.80
C ASP A 25 18.87 3.16 -7.24
N GLU A 26 19.72 3.50 -8.22
CA GLU A 26 19.69 2.91 -9.56
C GLU A 26 19.86 1.38 -9.54
N SER A 27 20.50 0.85 -8.49
CA SER A 27 20.87 -0.55 -8.34
C SER A 27 20.22 -1.26 -7.16
N GLN A 28 19.39 -0.61 -6.34
CA GLN A 28 18.81 -1.20 -5.12
C GLN A 28 17.75 -2.31 -5.36
N TRP A 29 17.51 -2.72 -6.60
CA TRP A 29 16.56 -3.80 -6.94
C TRP A 29 17.03 -5.22 -6.51
N TRP A 30 18.30 -5.40 -6.11
CA TRP A 30 18.78 -6.67 -5.56
C TRP A 30 18.05 -7.00 -4.25
N ASN A 31 17.60 -8.25 -4.11
CA ASN A 31 16.73 -8.70 -3.00
C ASN A 31 15.45 -7.85 -2.83
N ARG A 32 15.05 -7.10 -3.88
CA ARG A 32 13.78 -6.37 -3.96
C ARG A 32 13.59 -5.37 -2.82
N ARG A 33 14.66 -4.70 -2.42
CA ARG A 33 14.63 -3.71 -1.32
C ARG A 33 13.78 -2.51 -1.62
N ASP A 34 13.73 -2.12 -2.88
CA ASP A 34 12.80 -1.12 -3.39
C ASP A 34 11.36 -1.46 -2.95
N ALA A 35 10.95 -2.73 -3.01
CA ALA A 35 9.63 -3.18 -2.55
C ALA A 35 9.48 -3.08 -1.04
N LEU A 36 10.51 -3.46 -0.27
CA LEU A 36 10.50 -3.34 1.18
C LEU A 36 10.44 -1.87 1.64
N VAL A 37 11.18 -0.98 0.99
CA VAL A 37 11.14 0.48 1.22
C VAL A 37 9.73 1.00 0.97
N ARG A 38 9.10 0.60 -0.14
CA ARG A 38 7.71 0.99 -0.41
C ARG A 38 6.72 0.44 0.63
N CYS A 39 7.00 -0.71 1.23
CA CYS A 39 6.22 -1.26 2.34
C CYS A 39 6.38 -0.41 3.61
N VAL A 40 7.61 -0.03 3.97
CA VAL A 40 7.89 0.90 5.08
C VAL A 40 7.16 2.22 4.87
N ALA A 41 7.32 2.84 3.69
CA ALA A 41 6.68 4.10 3.36
C ALA A 41 5.14 4.01 3.44
N ALA A 42 4.54 3.00 2.78
CA ALA A 42 3.08 2.83 2.77
C ALA A 42 2.49 2.57 4.16
N PHE A 43 3.20 1.81 5.00
CA PHE A 43 2.66 1.41 6.29
C PHE A 43 2.87 2.46 7.37
N LEU A 44 4.07 3.02 7.49
CA LEU A 44 4.43 3.95 8.55
C LEU A 44 4.08 5.41 8.23
N PHE A 45 4.13 5.80 6.95
CA PHE A 45 3.86 7.18 6.50
C PHE A 45 2.53 7.34 5.78
N GLY A 46 1.89 6.21 5.44
CA GLY A 46 0.53 6.17 4.94
C GLY A 46 -0.52 6.41 6.03
N PRO A 47 -1.75 5.90 5.86
CA PRO A 47 -2.84 6.26 6.74
C PRO A 47 -2.56 5.80 8.17
N GLY A 48 -2.46 6.74 9.12
CA GLY A 48 -2.66 6.44 10.53
C GLY A 48 -2.23 7.55 11.47
N GLY A 49 -2.99 7.75 12.54
CA GLY A 49 -2.56 8.43 13.76
C GLY A 49 -2.29 7.48 14.94
N GLU A 50 -2.51 6.17 14.74
CA GLU A 50 -2.35 5.15 15.78
C GLU A 50 -0.95 4.50 15.75
N ALA A 51 -0.59 3.84 16.85
CA ALA A 51 0.73 3.28 17.07
C ALA A 51 0.92 2.02 16.21
N LYS A 52 1.91 2.08 15.31
CA LYS A 52 2.19 1.04 14.32
C LYS A 52 3.67 0.68 14.34
N GLU A 53 3.96 -0.60 14.06
CA GLU A 53 5.32 -1.11 13.87
C GLU A 53 5.38 -2.03 12.66
N LEU A 54 6.38 -1.82 11.81
CA LEU A 54 6.72 -2.73 10.72
C LEU A 54 7.99 -3.49 11.08
N VAL A 55 7.95 -4.81 10.94
CA VAL A 55 9.10 -5.69 11.15
C VAL A 55 9.44 -6.37 9.83
N LEU A 56 10.69 -6.24 9.39
CA LEU A 56 11.23 -7.04 8.28
C LEU A 56 11.99 -8.23 8.87
N LEU A 57 11.48 -9.44 8.63
CA LEU A 57 12.10 -10.70 9.05
C LEU A 57 12.86 -11.29 7.85
N PHE A 58 14.18 -11.24 7.92
CA PHE A 58 15.06 -11.66 6.83
C PHE A 58 15.36 -13.16 6.89
N GLU A 59 15.15 -13.88 5.80
CA GLU A 59 15.22 -15.35 5.80
C GLU A 59 16.64 -15.91 5.92
N ASP A 60 17.65 -15.20 5.36
CA ASP A 60 19.00 -15.77 5.25
C ASP A 60 19.73 -15.77 6.60
N ASP A 61 19.39 -14.83 7.49
CA ASP A 61 20.03 -14.66 8.80
C ASP A 61 19.06 -14.53 9.98
N TRP A 62 17.76 -14.64 9.72
CA TRP A 62 16.68 -14.49 10.70
C TRP A 62 16.75 -13.18 11.51
N SER A 63 17.46 -12.18 10.99
CA SER A 63 17.54 -10.86 11.60
C SER A 63 16.24 -10.10 11.40
N ARG A 64 15.96 -9.18 12.33
CA ARG A 64 14.67 -8.48 12.41
C ARG A 64 14.90 -6.99 12.42
N MET A 65 14.47 -6.32 11.37
CA MET A 65 14.50 -4.87 11.29
C MET A 65 13.16 -4.31 11.75
N HIS A 66 13.11 -3.80 12.98
CA HIS A 66 11.94 -3.17 13.57
C HIS A 66 11.93 -1.69 13.25
N MET A 67 10.81 -1.20 12.73
CA MET A 67 10.64 0.20 12.37
C MET A 67 9.35 0.77 12.91
N THR A 68 9.45 1.93 13.54
CA THR A 68 8.31 2.73 14.02
C THR A 68 8.47 4.17 13.58
N TYR A 69 7.36 4.87 13.41
CA TYR A 69 7.36 6.30 13.12
C TYR A 69 6.64 7.05 14.25
N GLU A 70 7.38 7.91 14.93
CA GLU A 70 6.87 8.86 15.91
C GLU A 70 6.80 10.22 15.24
N LYS A 71 5.58 10.75 15.09
CA LYS A 71 5.38 12.09 14.54
C LYS A 71 6.05 13.09 15.49
N ASN A 72 6.98 13.88 14.94
CA ASN A 72 7.64 14.95 15.68
C ASN A 72 7.27 16.30 15.05
N ASP A 73 6.99 17.31 15.87
CA ASP A 73 6.38 18.57 15.44
C ASP A 73 7.29 19.43 14.55
N ALA A 74 8.60 19.17 14.54
CA ALA A 74 9.58 20.10 13.99
C ALA A 74 9.82 20.02 12.48
N ARG A 75 9.47 18.92 11.79
CA ARG A 75 9.43 18.73 10.31
C ARG A 75 9.22 17.24 10.00
N PRO A 76 8.29 16.85 9.11
CA PRO A 76 8.11 15.46 8.73
C PRO A 76 9.32 14.94 7.93
N THR A 77 9.76 13.71 8.23
CA THR A 77 10.72 12.99 7.39
C THR A 77 10.10 12.68 6.04
N VAL A 78 10.82 12.92 4.95
CA VAL A 78 10.46 12.35 3.65
C VAL A 78 10.99 10.92 3.59
N PRO A 79 10.13 9.89 3.50
CA PRO A 79 10.57 8.51 3.53
C PRO A 79 11.03 8.05 2.14
N THR A 80 12.04 8.75 1.62
CA THR A 80 12.69 8.36 0.36
C THR A 80 13.43 7.04 0.54
N GLU A 81 13.67 6.35 -0.57
CA GLU A 81 14.46 5.14 -0.63
C GLU A 81 15.85 5.31 0.01
N GLN A 82 16.53 6.42 -0.32
CA GLN A 82 17.81 6.77 0.28
C GLN A 82 17.72 6.88 1.82
N THR A 83 16.67 7.52 2.33
CA THR A 83 16.49 7.75 3.78
C THR A 83 16.26 6.43 4.51
N ILE A 84 15.35 5.59 4.01
CA ILE A 84 15.01 4.29 4.65
C ILE A 84 16.20 3.34 4.58
N VAL A 85 16.85 3.19 3.41
CA VAL A 85 18.03 2.32 3.26
C VAL A 85 19.20 2.84 4.08
N GLY A 86 19.35 4.16 4.20
CA GLY A 86 20.35 4.79 5.05
C GLY A 86 20.16 4.43 6.53
N LEU A 87 18.92 4.40 7.01
CA LEU A 87 18.59 3.97 8.36
C LEU A 87 18.86 2.48 8.60
N TRP A 88 18.48 1.61 7.66
CA TRP A 88 18.80 0.17 7.75
C TRP A 88 20.31 -0.05 7.82
N LYS A 89 21.08 0.68 7.01
CA LYS A 89 22.53 0.63 7.05
C LYS A 89 23.08 1.01 8.41
N LYS A 90 22.64 2.15 8.96
CA LYS A 90 23.06 2.63 10.29
C LYS A 90 22.71 1.60 11.37
N ALA A 91 21.50 1.05 11.35
CA ALA A 91 21.07 0.01 12.30
C ALA A 91 21.93 -1.27 12.19
N ALA A 92 22.27 -1.69 10.97
CA ALA A 92 23.15 -2.84 10.75
C ALA A 92 24.61 -2.62 11.23
N GLN A 93 25.09 -1.38 11.16
CA GLN A 93 26.44 -0.99 11.62
C GLN A 93 26.57 -0.91 13.14
N GLN A 94 25.46 -0.85 13.89
CA GLN A 94 25.51 -0.78 15.34
C GLN A 94 26.18 -2.01 15.96
N LYS A 95 27.09 -1.75 16.91
CA LYS A 95 27.84 -2.80 17.64
C LYS A 95 26.99 -3.42 18.74
N GLN A 96 26.22 -2.60 19.45
CA GLN A 96 25.30 -3.09 20.47
C GLN A 96 24.06 -3.66 19.80
N GLN A 97 23.73 -4.90 20.15
CA GLN A 97 22.43 -5.46 19.82
C GLN A 97 21.37 -4.62 20.55
N ASP A 98 20.29 -4.27 19.85
CA ASP A 98 19.09 -3.60 20.37
C ASP A 98 19.12 -2.06 20.48
N GLU A 99 20.21 -1.40 20.09
CA GLU A 99 20.21 0.07 20.00
C GLU A 99 19.36 0.55 18.80
N SER A 100 18.41 1.44 19.07
CA SER A 100 17.58 2.03 18.01
C SER A 100 18.28 3.24 17.40
N VAL A 101 18.44 3.25 16.09
CA VAL A 101 18.85 4.45 15.34
C VAL A 101 17.60 5.27 15.04
N ARG A 102 17.64 6.57 15.35
CA ARG A 102 16.52 7.50 15.09
C ARG A 102 16.94 8.58 14.10
N GLU A 103 16.07 8.90 13.16
CA GLU A 103 16.23 10.02 12.25
C GLU A 103 14.87 10.66 11.96
N LYS A 104 14.71 11.93 12.39
CA LYS A 104 13.54 12.78 12.06
C LYS A 104 12.17 12.13 12.38
N GLY A 105 12.09 11.34 13.44
CA GLY A 105 10.87 10.64 13.89
C GLY A 105 10.77 9.18 13.45
N LEU A 106 11.55 8.75 12.45
CA LEU A 106 11.67 7.34 12.09
C LEU A 106 12.69 6.66 13.02
N SER A 107 12.27 5.58 13.66
CA SER A 107 13.11 4.73 14.50
C SER A 107 13.34 3.39 13.79
N CYS A 108 14.58 2.92 13.81
CA CYS A 108 14.98 1.66 13.21
C CYS A 108 15.89 0.88 14.18
N ARG A 109 15.49 -0.34 14.53
CA ARG A 109 16.25 -1.22 15.42
C ARG A 109 16.47 -2.56 14.74
N LEU A 110 17.70 -3.04 14.76
CA LEU A 110 18.05 -4.37 14.25
C LEU A 110 18.28 -5.33 15.42
N TYR A 111 17.49 -6.40 15.47
CA TYR A 111 17.78 -7.56 16.30
C TYR A 111 18.55 -8.56 15.45
N LYS A 112 19.84 -8.72 15.78
CA LYS A 112 20.70 -9.74 15.17
C LYS A 112 20.39 -11.06 15.86
N GLN A 113 19.92 -12.03 15.09
CA GLN A 113 19.90 -13.40 15.55
C GLN A 113 21.36 -13.82 15.73
N ASN A 114 21.70 -14.52 16.81
CA ASN A 114 23.08 -14.83 17.16
C ASN A 114 23.56 -15.99 16.27
N THR A 115 23.59 -15.74 14.96
CA THR A 115 23.64 -16.77 13.95
C THR A 115 25.07 -17.22 13.70
N LYS A 116 25.51 -18.15 14.54
CA LYS A 116 26.38 -19.24 14.06
C LYS A 116 25.62 -20.20 13.12
N HIS A 117 24.41 -19.86 12.62
CA HIS A 117 23.51 -20.78 11.93
C HIS A 117 23.99 -21.21 10.54
N THR A 118 24.81 -20.43 9.84
CA THR A 118 25.45 -20.90 8.60
C THR A 118 26.58 -21.88 8.90
N ALA A 119 27.31 -21.67 9.99
CA ALA A 119 28.41 -22.51 10.48
C ALA A 119 27.93 -23.93 10.85
N GLY A 120 27.72 -24.80 9.86
CA GLY A 120 27.36 -26.21 10.09
C GLY A 120 26.99 -26.99 8.83
N ALA A 121 26.46 -26.34 7.80
CA ALA A 121 26.10 -27.04 6.58
C ALA A 121 27.36 -27.52 5.83
N THR A 122 27.44 -28.83 5.63
CA THR A 122 28.51 -29.45 4.87
C THR A 122 28.30 -29.19 3.39
N ILE A 123 29.31 -28.61 2.76
CA ILE A 123 29.32 -28.41 1.32
C ILE A 123 29.63 -29.76 0.67
N PRO A 124 28.81 -30.24 -0.30
CA PRO A 124 29.11 -31.46 -1.04
C PRO A 124 30.48 -31.35 -1.73
N MET A 125 31.32 -32.37 -1.56
CA MET A 125 32.66 -32.41 -2.18
C MET A 125 32.61 -32.77 -3.68
N HIS A 126 31.49 -33.32 -4.15
CA HIS A 126 31.32 -33.85 -5.51
C HIS A 126 30.52 -32.92 -6.41
N LEU A 127 30.89 -31.65 -6.48
CA LEU A 127 30.28 -30.69 -7.40
C LEU A 127 31.02 -30.69 -8.75
N GLU A 128 30.27 -30.80 -9.85
CA GLU A 128 30.82 -31.01 -11.19
C GLU A 128 31.48 -29.75 -11.76
N SER A 129 30.86 -28.59 -11.58
CA SER A 129 31.37 -27.33 -12.14
C SER A 129 32.03 -26.43 -11.09
N LYS A 130 32.93 -25.56 -11.57
CA LYS A 130 33.53 -24.49 -10.76
C LYS A 130 32.48 -23.50 -10.23
N ARG A 131 31.42 -23.26 -11.01
CA ARG A 131 30.33 -22.36 -10.65
C ARG A 131 29.52 -22.95 -9.52
N ASP A 132 29.21 -24.24 -9.57
CA ASP A 132 28.42 -24.91 -8.54
C ASP A 132 29.15 -24.88 -7.18
N VAL A 133 30.47 -25.13 -7.18
CA VAL A 133 31.28 -25.04 -5.95
C VAL A 133 31.22 -23.63 -5.36
N LEU A 134 31.34 -22.60 -6.21
CA LEU A 134 31.29 -21.22 -5.75
C LEU A 134 29.90 -20.84 -5.23
N GLU A 135 28.85 -21.17 -5.97
CA GLU A 135 27.46 -20.88 -5.58
C GLU A 135 27.14 -21.59 -4.26
N GLN A 136 27.57 -22.84 -4.09
CA GLN A 136 27.37 -23.57 -2.85
C GLN A 136 28.17 -22.96 -1.70
N LEU A 137 29.43 -22.54 -1.92
CA LEU A 137 30.21 -21.80 -0.92
C LEU A 137 29.50 -20.51 -0.51
N GLN A 138 29.04 -19.70 -1.47
CA GLN A 138 28.39 -18.44 -1.19
C GLN A 138 27.01 -18.61 -0.53
N ALA A 139 26.31 -19.71 -0.81
CA ALA A 139 25.03 -20.05 -0.18
C ALA A 139 25.19 -20.66 1.22
N THR A 140 26.29 -21.37 1.47
CA THR A 140 26.46 -22.17 2.70
C THR A 140 27.30 -21.45 3.75
N CYS A 141 28.35 -20.74 3.33
CA CYS A 141 29.31 -20.14 4.26
C CYS A 141 28.80 -18.83 4.86
N SER A 142 29.24 -18.54 6.09
CA SER A 142 29.00 -17.24 6.71
C SER A 142 29.69 -16.12 5.95
N ILE A 143 29.12 -14.91 5.99
CA ILE A 143 29.69 -13.75 5.29
C ILE A 143 31.09 -13.40 5.83
N GLU A 144 31.36 -13.66 7.11
CA GLU A 144 32.67 -13.49 7.74
C GLU A 144 33.70 -14.44 7.12
N PHE A 145 33.34 -15.72 6.93
CA PHE A 145 34.21 -16.69 6.28
C PHE A 145 34.42 -16.34 4.80
N LEU A 146 33.36 -15.92 4.10
CA LEU A 146 33.47 -15.46 2.72
C LEU A 146 34.38 -14.22 2.60
N ARG A 147 34.32 -13.29 3.57
CA ARG A 147 35.24 -12.14 3.64
C ARG A 147 36.68 -12.59 3.92
N GLU A 148 36.90 -13.50 4.88
CA GLU A 148 38.22 -14.08 5.21
C GLU A 148 38.88 -14.70 3.96
N LYS A 149 38.10 -15.44 3.15
CA LYS A 149 38.59 -16.14 1.95
C LYS A 149 38.54 -15.30 0.67
N GLY A 150 38.08 -14.05 0.74
CA GLY A 150 37.95 -13.18 -0.42
C GLY A 150 36.90 -13.62 -1.44
N LEU A 151 35.85 -14.32 -0.99
CA LEU A 151 34.69 -14.79 -1.76
C LEU A 151 33.43 -13.91 -1.61
N ASN A 152 33.54 -12.76 -0.93
CA ASN A 152 32.46 -11.77 -0.84
C ASN A 152 32.47 -10.81 -2.04
N SER A 153 32.25 -11.33 -3.25
CA SER A 153 32.13 -10.57 -4.49
C SER A 153 31.17 -11.27 -5.45
N SER A 154 30.80 -10.63 -6.56
CA SER A 154 29.90 -11.26 -7.53
C SER A 154 30.52 -12.54 -8.10
N SER A 155 29.67 -13.54 -8.36
CA SER A 155 30.13 -14.85 -8.82
C SER A 155 30.93 -14.74 -10.12
N GLN A 156 30.60 -13.78 -11.01
CA GLN A 156 31.38 -13.52 -12.23
C GLN A 156 32.82 -13.07 -11.96
N VAL A 157 33.03 -12.18 -10.98
CA VAL A 157 34.38 -11.71 -10.61
C VAL A 157 35.19 -12.85 -10.00
N LEU A 158 34.56 -13.61 -9.10
CA LEU A 158 35.20 -14.74 -8.42
C LEU A 158 35.52 -15.90 -9.35
N LEU A 159 34.64 -16.16 -10.34
CA LEU A 159 34.87 -17.14 -11.39
C LEU A 159 36.04 -16.79 -12.31
N ARG A 160 36.49 -15.52 -12.37
CA ARG A 160 37.74 -15.15 -13.06
C ARG A 160 38.96 -15.28 -12.14
N LYS A 161 38.79 -14.99 -10.85
CA LYS A 161 39.88 -14.89 -9.87
C LYS A 161 40.34 -16.23 -9.30
N PHE A 162 39.42 -17.12 -8.95
CA PHE A 162 39.73 -18.40 -8.30
C PHE A 162 39.69 -19.53 -9.33
N ASN A 163 40.36 -20.65 -9.09
CA ASN A 163 40.17 -21.90 -9.87
C ASN A 163 39.31 -22.90 -9.08
N LYS A 164 38.84 -23.99 -9.71
CA LYS A 164 37.97 -24.98 -9.04
C LYS A 164 38.64 -25.61 -7.82
N GLN A 165 39.94 -25.92 -7.92
CA GLN A 165 40.70 -26.58 -6.87
C GLN A 165 40.80 -25.71 -5.60
N THR A 166 41.08 -24.41 -5.76
CA THR A 166 41.10 -23.46 -4.64
C THR A 166 39.74 -23.37 -3.95
N LEU A 167 38.65 -23.35 -4.71
CA LEU A 167 37.30 -23.35 -4.13
C LEU A 167 37.00 -24.66 -3.37
N ILE A 168 37.43 -25.82 -3.88
CA ILE A 168 37.31 -27.10 -3.16
C ILE A 168 38.12 -27.08 -1.85
N GLU A 169 39.33 -26.51 -1.84
CA GLU A 169 40.14 -26.39 -0.62
C GLU A 169 39.48 -25.48 0.42
N ILE A 170 38.92 -24.34 -0.02
CA ILE A 170 38.13 -23.46 0.85
C ILE A 170 36.91 -24.19 1.41
N SER A 171 36.23 -25.00 0.58
CA SER A 171 35.10 -25.83 0.99
C SER A 171 35.49 -26.91 2.01
N LYS A 172 36.67 -27.53 1.86
CA LYS A 172 37.23 -28.45 2.86
C LYS A 172 37.56 -27.74 4.17
N ASP A 173 38.14 -26.54 4.12
CA ASP A 173 38.41 -25.73 5.30
C ASP A 173 37.10 -25.44 6.06
N TRP A 174 36.07 -24.97 5.35
CA TRP A 174 34.74 -24.78 5.91
C TRP A 174 34.18 -26.05 6.57
N ASN A 175 34.13 -27.16 5.83
CA ASN A 175 33.63 -28.41 6.37
C ASN A 175 34.44 -28.87 7.58
N SER A 176 35.76 -28.71 7.59
CA SER A 176 36.59 -29.10 8.74
C SER A 176 36.31 -28.26 9.99
N ARG A 177 36.04 -26.96 9.83
CA ARG A 177 35.74 -26.04 10.94
C ARG A 177 34.33 -26.25 11.51
N TYR A 178 33.39 -26.71 10.68
CA TYR A 178 31.96 -26.68 11.00
C TYR A 178 31.23 -28.03 10.89
N ALA A 179 31.88 -29.12 10.49
CA ALA A 179 31.25 -30.45 10.34
C ALA A 179 30.63 -31.00 11.63
N SER A 180 31.01 -30.51 12.81
CA SER A 180 30.49 -30.95 14.10
C SER A 180 29.35 -30.08 14.64
N VAL A 181 29.00 -28.98 13.99
CA VAL A 181 27.94 -28.09 14.47
C VAL A 181 26.61 -28.53 13.88
N SER A 182 25.75 -29.16 14.70
CA SER A 182 24.38 -29.47 14.29
C SER A 182 23.66 -28.18 13.93
N GLN A 183 23.16 -28.07 12.70
CA GLN A 183 22.34 -26.93 12.35
C GLN A 183 21.02 -26.99 13.12
N PRO A 184 20.64 -25.92 13.81
CA PRO A 184 19.33 -25.84 14.43
C PRO A 184 18.27 -25.91 13.34
N THR A 185 17.20 -26.63 13.63
CA THR A 185 16.04 -26.73 12.76
C THR A 185 15.42 -25.33 12.56
N LEU A 186 14.64 -25.19 11.48
CA LEU A 186 13.85 -23.98 11.25
C LEU A 186 12.99 -23.65 12.48
N GLU A 187 12.39 -24.67 13.09
CA GLU A 187 11.53 -24.51 14.26
C GLU A 187 12.30 -24.01 15.49
N GLU A 188 13.48 -24.56 15.78
CA GLU A 188 14.34 -24.09 16.87
C GLU A 188 14.81 -22.64 16.67
N THR A 189 14.97 -22.22 15.42
CA THR A 189 15.41 -20.87 15.05
C THR A 189 14.26 -19.86 15.09
N LEU A 190 13.15 -20.21 14.44
CA LEU A 190 12.04 -19.31 14.16
C LEU A 190 11.04 -19.21 15.32
N ARG A 191 10.80 -20.30 16.06
CA ARG A 191 9.83 -20.30 17.16
C ARG A 191 10.17 -19.26 18.25
N PRO A 192 11.42 -19.10 18.72
CA PRO A 192 11.76 -18.05 19.69
C PRO A 192 11.50 -16.64 19.14
N ILE A 193 11.80 -16.42 17.86
CA ILE A 193 11.57 -15.15 17.17
C ILE A 193 10.08 -14.83 17.12
N LEU A 194 9.26 -15.78 16.68
CA LEU A 194 7.81 -15.60 16.59
C LEU A 194 7.19 -15.41 17.98
N LYS A 195 7.68 -16.12 19.00
CA LYS A 195 7.25 -15.94 20.38
C LYS A 195 7.52 -14.53 20.88
N ASP A 196 8.68 -13.97 20.56
CA ASP A 196 9.06 -12.59 20.89
C ASP A 196 8.20 -11.56 20.11
N LEU A 197 8.01 -11.76 18.80
CA LEU A 197 7.15 -10.91 17.96
C LEU A 197 5.66 -10.94 18.35
N LEU A 198 5.22 -11.98 19.03
CA LEU A 198 3.86 -12.12 19.55
C LEU A 198 3.70 -11.58 20.98
N GLN A 199 4.80 -11.23 21.66
CA GLN A 199 4.68 -10.62 23.00
C GLN A 199 3.95 -9.28 22.91
N PRO A 200 3.11 -8.97 23.93
CA PRO A 200 2.55 -7.63 24.09
C PRO A 200 3.67 -6.58 24.12
N ILE A 201 3.53 -5.50 23.34
CA ILE A 201 4.56 -4.46 23.29
C ILE A 201 4.68 -3.65 24.60
N SER A 202 3.64 -3.69 25.44
CA SER A 202 3.63 -3.07 26.76
C SER A 202 2.69 -3.81 27.71
N ASN A 203 2.86 -3.58 29.01
CA ASN A 203 2.01 -4.15 30.06
C ASN A 203 0.53 -3.67 30.00
N SER A 204 0.24 -2.62 29.23
CA SER A 204 -1.14 -2.13 29.05
C SER A 204 -1.94 -2.95 28.04
N ILE A 205 -1.26 -3.72 27.18
CA ILE A 205 -1.90 -4.61 26.21
C ILE A 205 -2.30 -5.91 26.93
N GLN A 206 -3.60 -6.21 26.90
CA GLN A 206 -4.21 -7.38 27.55
C GLN A 206 -4.55 -8.47 26.54
N THR A 207 -4.81 -8.10 25.28
CA THR A 207 -5.25 -9.04 24.26
C THR A 207 -4.41 -8.91 23.00
N VAL A 208 -3.96 -10.04 22.47
CA VAL A 208 -3.21 -10.12 21.21
C VAL A 208 -3.97 -11.03 20.24
N ILE A 209 -4.10 -10.61 18.98
CA ILE A 209 -4.58 -11.47 17.87
C ILE A 209 -3.47 -11.57 16.83
N ALA A 210 -3.20 -12.79 16.37
CA ALA A 210 -2.36 -13.03 15.21
C ALA A 210 -3.22 -13.18 13.93
N ALA A 211 -2.75 -12.66 12.81
CA ALA A 211 -3.37 -12.88 11.51
C ALA A 211 -2.29 -13.25 10.50
N THR A 212 -2.61 -14.19 9.60
CA THR A 212 -1.83 -14.39 8.37
C THR A 212 -2.60 -13.82 7.20
N LEU A 213 -1.95 -13.01 6.38
CA LEU A 213 -2.56 -12.40 5.21
C LEU A 213 -1.99 -13.03 3.95
N HIS A 214 -2.86 -13.69 3.19
CA HIS A 214 -2.49 -14.30 1.92
C HIS A 214 -3.70 -14.29 0.98
N GLU A 215 -3.48 -13.98 -0.29
CA GLU A 215 -4.51 -13.89 -1.33
C GLU A 215 -5.31 -15.20 -1.53
N SER A 216 -4.67 -16.36 -1.32
CA SER A 216 -5.34 -17.67 -1.40
C SER A 216 -6.21 -18.01 -0.19
N SER A 217 -6.24 -17.15 0.84
CA SER A 217 -7.06 -17.38 2.04
C SER A 217 -8.55 -17.41 1.69
N HIS A 218 -9.29 -18.35 2.25
CA HIS A 218 -10.72 -18.49 1.99
C HIS A 218 -11.56 -17.40 2.66
N GLN A 219 -11.07 -16.83 3.76
CA GLN A 219 -11.78 -15.82 4.53
C GLN A 219 -11.33 -14.44 4.10
N GLU A 220 -12.29 -13.61 3.71
CA GLU A 220 -12.06 -12.21 3.45
C GLU A 220 -12.23 -11.40 4.73
N LEU A 221 -11.44 -10.35 4.90
CA LEU A 221 -11.52 -9.48 6.08
C LEU A 221 -12.86 -8.70 6.06
N PRO A 222 -13.77 -8.92 7.03
CA PRO A 222 -15.10 -8.34 6.98
C PRO A 222 -15.11 -6.91 7.54
N CYS A 223 -14.38 -5.99 6.90
CA CYS A 223 -14.34 -4.58 7.32
C CYS A 223 -15.63 -3.79 7.03
N TRP A 224 -16.65 -4.44 6.49
CA TRP A 224 -17.86 -3.81 5.98
C TRP A 224 -19.08 -4.25 6.79
N ASN A 225 -20.14 -3.44 6.71
CA ASN A 225 -21.45 -3.66 7.33
C ASN A 225 -21.49 -3.44 8.85
N ASN A 226 -22.71 -3.24 9.36
CA ASN A 226 -23.01 -3.11 10.80
C ASN A 226 -22.60 -4.34 11.63
N GLN A 227 -22.15 -5.43 11.02
CA GLN A 227 -21.64 -6.62 11.71
C GLN A 227 -20.35 -6.33 12.51
N CYS A 228 -19.53 -5.37 12.06
CA CYS A 228 -18.37 -4.89 12.83
C CYS A 228 -18.77 -4.04 14.05
N GLN A 229 -20.03 -3.63 14.18
CA GLN A 229 -20.52 -2.83 15.31
C GLN A 229 -21.04 -3.68 16.47
N ILE A 230 -21.01 -5.02 16.36
CA ILE A 230 -21.41 -5.90 17.46
C ILE A 230 -20.49 -5.61 18.65
N ALA A 231 -21.11 -5.11 19.72
CA ALA A 231 -20.50 -4.49 20.88
C ALA A 231 -19.28 -5.27 21.41
N THR A 232 -18.10 -4.80 21.06
CA THR A 232 -16.89 -5.21 21.77
C THR A 232 -16.98 -4.63 23.18
N THR A 233 -17.26 -5.48 24.17
CA THR A 233 -17.25 -5.10 25.60
C THR A 233 -15.85 -4.69 26.07
N ASP A 234 -14.83 -5.10 25.32
CA ASP A 234 -13.45 -4.79 25.61
C ASP A 234 -13.11 -3.39 25.13
N SER A 235 -12.45 -2.63 26.01
CA SER A 235 -11.84 -1.36 25.61
C SER A 235 -10.83 -1.67 24.51
N PRO A 236 -10.97 -1.10 23.29
CA PRO A 236 -10.03 -1.30 22.20
C PRO A 236 -8.61 -0.84 22.60
N ASP A 237 -8.50 -0.09 23.69
CA ASP A 237 -7.26 0.53 24.12
C ASP A 237 -6.21 -0.40 24.72
N LYS A 238 -6.53 -1.70 24.82
CA LYS A 238 -5.66 -2.72 25.41
C LYS A 238 -5.39 -3.88 24.46
N THR A 239 -5.42 -3.62 23.16
CA THR A 239 -5.41 -4.67 22.13
C THR A 239 -4.21 -4.52 21.19
N GLN A 240 -3.67 -5.64 20.74
CA GLN A 240 -2.59 -5.71 19.75
C GLN A 240 -2.95 -6.66 18.63
N VAL A 241 -2.73 -6.22 17.39
CA VAL A 241 -2.87 -7.03 16.18
C VAL A 241 -1.49 -7.28 15.60
N CYS A 242 -1.13 -8.55 15.42
CA CYS A 242 0.10 -8.97 14.73
C CYS A 242 -0.25 -9.63 13.39
N ILE A 243 0.01 -8.94 12.28
CA ILE A 243 -0.23 -9.47 10.93
C ILE A 243 1.08 -10.00 10.35
N PHE A 244 1.06 -11.22 9.85
CA PHE A 244 2.18 -11.88 9.16
C PHE A 244 1.84 -12.07 7.68
N LEU A 245 2.74 -11.62 6.80
CA LEU A 245 2.55 -11.73 5.35
C LEU A 245 3.88 -11.76 4.60
N GLY A 246 3.82 -12.25 3.37
CA GLY A 246 4.94 -12.16 2.43
C GLY A 246 5.14 -10.73 1.92
N ALA A 247 6.39 -10.36 1.64
CA ALA A 247 6.71 -9.09 0.98
C ALA A 247 7.40 -9.28 -0.36
N VAL A 248 8.59 -9.88 -0.34
CA VAL A 248 9.37 -10.20 -1.54
C VAL A 248 9.14 -11.65 -1.98
N ARG A 249 8.76 -12.48 -1.01
CA ARG A 249 8.35 -13.86 -1.18
C ARG A 249 7.17 -14.13 -0.25
N ASP A 250 6.44 -15.20 -0.53
CA ASP A 250 5.44 -15.71 0.38
C ASP A 250 6.07 -16.47 1.55
N MET A 251 5.28 -16.58 2.62
CA MET A 251 5.59 -17.43 3.76
C MET A 251 5.54 -18.89 3.31
N THR A 252 6.57 -19.69 3.64
CA THR A 252 6.56 -21.12 3.34
C THR A 252 5.53 -21.86 4.21
N MET A 253 5.17 -23.08 3.81
CA MET A 253 4.25 -23.89 4.59
C MET A 253 4.82 -24.27 5.96
N GLU A 254 6.13 -24.45 6.05
CA GLU A 254 6.87 -24.75 7.28
C GLU A 254 6.88 -23.54 8.22
N GLU A 255 7.11 -22.33 7.70
CA GLU A 255 7.05 -21.09 8.47
C GLU A 255 5.64 -20.84 9.00
N LYS A 256 4.62 -21.05 8.14
CA LYS A 256 3.21 -20.93 8.53
C LYS A 256 2.85 -21.92 9.63
N LYS A 257 3.30 -23.18 9.51
CA LYS A 257 3.10 -24.21 10.52
C LYS A 257 3.78 -23.84 11.84
N CYS A 258 5.02 -23.35 11.78
CA CYS A 258 5.77 -22.87 12.95
C CYS A 258 5.04 -21.73 13.66
N LEU A 259 4.47 -20.77 12.91
CA LEU A 259 3.64 -19.70 13.44
C LEU A 259 2.38 -20.23 14.13
N GLN A 260 1.65 -21.15 13.49
CA GLN A 260 0.46 -21.78 14.08
C GLN A 260 0.77 -22.50 15.41
N GLN A 261 1.84 -23.29 15.44
CA GLN A 261 2.29 -23.97 16.64
C GLN A 261 2.72 -22.97 17.72
N THR A 262 3.42 -21.90 17.33
CA THR A 262 3.84 -20.85 18.27
C THR A 262 2.62 -20.17 18.90
N CYS A 263 1.64 -19.74 18.09
CA CYS A 263 0.38 -19.16 18.54
C CYS A 263 -0.36 -20.07 19.52
N GLN A 264 -0.43 -21.38 19.24
CA GLN A 264 -1.02 -22.37 20.15
C GLN A 264 -0.29 -22.44 21.49
N VAL A 265 1.04 -22.50 21.48
CA VAL A 265 1.88 -22.58 22.70
C VAL A 265 1.74 -21.33 23.57
N VAL A 266 1.61 -20.15 22.97
CA VAL A 266 1.43 -18.88 23.70
C VAL A 266 -0.04 -18.51 23.92
N ALA A 267 -0.97 -19.41 23.56
CA ALA A 267 -2.41 -19.20 23.65
C ALA A 267 -2.93 -17.91 22.97
N ILE A 268 -2.31 -17.52 21.84
CA ILE A 268 -2.75 -16.38 21.03
C ILE A 268 -3.63 -16.89 19.88
N PRO A 269 -4.87 -16.37 19.74
CA PRO A 269 -5.74 -16.76 18.65
C PRO A 269 -5.16 -16.29 17.30
N GLN A 270 -5.28 -17.14 16.29
CA GLN A 270 -4.80 -16.86 14.94
C GLN A 270 -5.93 -16.97 13.91
N VAL A 271 -6.01 -16.01 12.99
CA VAL A 271 -6.85 -16.08 11.79
C VAL A 271 -6.03 -16.09 10.50
N THR A 272 -6.62 -16.59 9.43
CA THR A 272 -6.03 -16.58 8.08
C THR A 272 -6.98 -15.83 7.15
N VAL A 273 -6.53 -14.71 6.59
CA VAL A 273 -7.40 -13.76 5.89
C VAL A 273 -6.81 -13.31 4.56
N ARG A 274 -7.68 -12.90 3.63
CA ARG A 274 -7.35 -12.08 2.47
C ARG A 274 -8.02 -10.72 2.57
N LEU A 275 -7.51 -9.71 1.88
CA LEU A 275 -8.11 -8.38 1.86
C LEU A 275 -9.26 -8.23 0.89
N GLY A 276 -9.27 -9.02 -0.17
CA GLY A 276 -10.20 -8.87 -1.25
C GLY A 276 -9.94 -9.89 -2.35
N PRO A 277 -10.69 -9.80 -3.45
CA PRO A 277 -10.62 -10.76 -4.54
C PRO A 277 -9.37 -10.60 -5.42
N VAL A 278 -8.71 -9.43 -5.38
CA VAL A 278 -7.60 -9.10 -6.27
C VAL A 278 -6.26 -9.16 -5.52
N PRO A 279 -5.27 -9.89 -6.05
CA PRO A 279 -3.91 -9.85 -5.52
C PRO A 279 -3.28 -8.48 -5.80
N GLU A 280 -2.69 -7.87 -4.79
CA GLU A 280 -2.07 -6.54 -4.87
C GLU A 280 -0.65 -6.56 -4.34
N PHE A 281 0.14 -5.54 -4.69
CA PHE A 281 1.47 -5.38 -4.13
C PHE A 281 1.41 -5.25 -2.59
N THR A 282 2.36 -5.87 -1.88
CA THR A 282 2.41 -5.86 -0.41
C THR A 282 2.34 -4.45 0.18
N SER A 283 2.95 -3.44 -0.47
CA SER A 283 2.85 -2.05 -0.01
C SER A 283 1.42 -1.51 -0.03
N LYS A 284 0.59 -1.90 -1.01
CA LYS A 284 -0.83 -1.52 -1.05
C LYS A 284 -1.63 -2.28 0.00
N ILE A 285 -1.36 -3.58 0.17
CA ILE A 285 -1.95 -4.41 1.23
C ILE A 285 -1.72 -3.75 2.60
N LEU A 286 -0.49 -3.35 2.88
CA LEU A 286 -0.14 -2.66 4.12
C LEU A 286 -0.81 -1.29 4.27
N SER A 287 -0.93 -0.53 3.17
CA SER A 287 -1.67 0.75 3.18
C SER A 287 -3.14 0.54 3.53
N VAL A 288 -3.79 -0.49 2.97
CA VAL A 288 -5.18 -0.86 3.26
C VAL A 288 -5.32 -1.31 4.73
N MET A 289 -4.37 -2.10 5.25
CA MET A 289 -4.37 -2.49 6.66
C MET A 289 -4.20 -1.33 7.62
N ALA A 290 -3.25 -0.44 7.33
CA ALA A 290 -3.03 0.77 8.12
C ALA A 290 -4.27 1.66 8.10
N TYR A 291 -4.96 1.76 6.95
CA TYR A 291 -6.21 2.50 6.81
C TYR A 291 -7.37 1.90 7.63
N HIS A 292 -7.60 0.59 7.54
CA HIS A 292 -8.63 -0.08 8.35
C HIS A 292 -8.35 0.01 9.84
N HIS A 293 -7.07 -0.05 10.22
CA HIS A 293 -6.64 0.12 11.61
C HIS A 293 -6.91 1.54 12.10
N ALA A 294 -6.53 2.56 11.33
CA ALA A 294 -6.73 3.96 11.66
C ALA A 294 -8.21 4.35 11.80
N HIS A 295 -9.11 3.65 11.09
CA HIS A 295 -10.56 3.79 11.24
C HIS A 295 -11.18 2.81 12.24
N LYS A 296 -10.38 2.09 13.03
CA LYS A 296 -10.84 1.14 14.06
C LYS A 296 -11.70 0.00 13.53
N MET A 297 -11.57 -0.34 12.25
CA MET A 297 -12.31 -1.41 11.59
C MET A 297 -11.55 -2.75 11.60
N LEU A 298 -10.22 -2.71 11.66
CA LEU A 298 -9.40 -3.92 11.58
C LEU A 298 -9.63 -4.88 12.76
N TRP A 299 -9.60 -4.37 13.99
CA TRP A 299 -9.76 -5.19 15.19
C TRP A 299 -11.14 -5.87 15.26
N PRO A 300 -12.27 -5.14 15.14
CA PRO A 300 -13.60 -5.76 15.11
C PRO A 300 -13.72 -6.82 14.02
N ALA A 301 -13.22 -6.55 12.81
CA ALA A 301 -13.26 -7.49 11.70
C ALA A 301 -12.53 -8.81 12.00
N LEU A 302 -11.36 -8.75 12.65
CA LEU A 302 -10.62 -9.94 13.06
C LEU A 302 -11.34 -10.70 14.20
N GLN A 303 -11.92 -9.98 15.16
CA GLN A 303 -12.72 -10.60 16.22
C GLN A 303 -13.94 -11.33 15.66
N THR A 304 -14.68 -10.71 14.74
CA THR A 304 -15.81 -11.33 14.05
C THR A 304 -15.40 -12.65 13.40
N LEU A 305 -14.26 -12.70 12.73
CA LEU A 305 -13.72 -13.93 12.15
C LEU A 305 -13.36 -14.99 13.19
N LEU A 306 -12.78 -14.60 14.33
CA LEU A 306 -12.50 -15.53 15.44
C LEU A 306 -13.78 -16.13 16.01
N HIS A 307 -14.81 -15.31 16.21
CA HIS A 307 -16.11 -15.78 16.72
C HIS A 307 -16.75 -16.75 15.72
N PHE A 308 -16.68 -16.45 14.42
CA PHE A 308 -17.13 -17.39 13.40
C PHE A 308 -16.33 -18.70 13.41
N ASN A 309 -15.01 -18.66 13.52
CA ASN A 309 -14.18 -19.87 13.55
C ASN A 309 -14.46 -20.75 14.77
N ASN A 310 -14.76 -20.14 15.93
CA ASN A 310 -15.09 -20.88 17.15
C ASN A 310 -16.51 -21.45 17.16
N ASN A 311 -17.47 -20.77 16.53
CA ASN A 311 -18.89 -21.16 16.57
C ASN A 311 -19.32 -22.06 15.40
N GLN A 312 -18.50 -22.23 14.36
CA GLN A 312 -18.92 -22.91 13.14
C GLN A 312 -18.92 -24.44 13.26
N ARG A 313 -20.14 -24.98 13.46
CA ARG A 313 -20.58 -26.27 12.89
C ARG A 313 -20.93 -26.19 11.39
N ASN A 314 -21.03 -24.99 10.80
CA ASN A 314 -21.24 -24.78 9.36
C ASN A 314 -20.63 -23.45 8.91
N PRO A 315 -19.55 -23.45 8.10
CA PRO A 315 -19.02 -22.22 7.55
C PRO A 315 -20.03 -21.50 6.68
N LEU A 316 -20.24 -20.20 6.95
CA LEU A 316 -20.79 -19.24 6.00
C LEU A 316 -19.79 -19.15 4.83
N LYS A 317 -19.80 -20.18 3.97
CA LYS A 317 -19.09 -20.19 2.70
C LYS A 317 -19.80 -19.16 1.84
N ARG A 318 -19.42 -17.88 1.92
CA ARG A 318 -19.46 -17.08 0.71
C ARG A 318 -18.49 -17.79 -0.23
N PRO A 319 -18.98 -18.43 -1.31
CA PRO A 319 -18.09 -19.19 -2.18
C PRO A 319 -16.99 -18.25 -2.67
N ILE A 320 -15.75 -18.74 -2.69
CA ILE A 320 -14.60 -18.05 -3.29
C ILE A 320 -14.97 -17.57 -4.70
N HIS A 321 -15.91 -18.27 -5.37
CA HIS A 321 -16.52 -17.93 -6.64
C HIS A 321 -17.46 -16.71 -6.68
N ALA A 322 -17.66 -15.93 -5.61
CA ALA A 322 -18.17 -14.55 -5.76
C ALA A 322 -17.17 -13.61 -6.49
N ILE A 323 -16.06 -14.16 -7.00
CA ILE A 323 -15.29 -13.68 -8.16
C ILE A 323 -16.18 -13.46 -9.42
N SER A 324 -17.46 -13.88 -9.43
CA SER A 324 -18.44 -13.54 -10.46
C SER A 324 -18.68 -12.03 -10.68
N ASN A 325 -18.13 -11.13 -9.85
CA ASN A 325 -18.09 -9.68 -10.14
C ASN A 325 -16.99 -9.30 -11.16
N THR A 326 -16.28 -10.26 -11.76
CA THR A 326 -15.35 -10.00 -12.88
C THR A 326 -16.01 -9.24 -14.03
N THR A 327 -17.30 -9.48 -14.32
CA THR A 327 -18.04 -8.72 -15.33
C THR A 327 -18.28 -7.26 -14.97
N THR A 328 -18.40 -6.87 -13.70
CA THR A 328 -18.58 -5.46 -13.33
C THR A 328 -17.26 -4.69 -13.35
N LEU A 329 -16.16 -5.36 -12.98
CA LEU A 329 -14.83 -4.76 -12.99
C LEU A 329 -14.29 -4.50 -14.41
N SER A 330 -14.66 -5.30 -15.42
CA SER A 330 -14.21 -5.09 -16.82
C SER A 330 -14.63 -3.73 -17.39
N ASN A 331 -15.78 -3.20 -16.95
CA ASN A 331 -16.32 -1.90 -17.36
C ASN A 331 -15.90 -0.75 -16.43
N THR A 332 -15.07 -1.02 -15.42
CA THR A 332 -14.68 -0.03 -14.43
C THR A 332 -13.35 0.63 -14.79
N HIS A 333 -13.32 1.96 -14.81
CA HIS A 333 -12.13 2.76 -15.09
C HIS A 333 -11.99 3.90 -14.08
N LEU A 334 -10.84 3.96 -13.41
CA LEU A 334 -10.43 5.11 -12.60
C LEU A 334 -9.38 5.91 -13.35
N HIS A 335 -9.71 7.16 -13.66
CA HIS A 335 -8.76 8.13 -14.20
C HIS A 335 -8.39 9.14 -13.11
N PHE A 336 -7.20 8.97 -12.55
CA PHE A 336 -6.64 9.89 -11.57
C PHE A 336 -5.96 11.06 -12.27
N VAL A 337 -6.28 12.29 -11.89
CA VAL A 337 -5.59 13.51 -12.32
C VAL A 337 -4.86 14.07 -11.11
N SER A 338 -3.55 13.87 -11.07
CA SER A 338 -2.69 14.38 -10.00
C SER A 338 -2.11 15.73 -10.41
N ILE A 339 -2.56 16.78 -9.74
CA ILE A 339 -2.09 18.15 -9.93
C ILE A 339 -0.89 18.35 -8.99
N VAL A 340 0.28 18.65 -9.56
CA VAL A 340 1.53 18.78 -8.81
C VAL A 340 1.93 20.25 -8.65
N SER A 341 2.65 20.56 -7.58
CA SER A 341 3.05 21.92 -7.19
C SER A 341 4.41 22.37 -7.74
N PHE A 342 4.88 21.72 -8.81
CA PHE A 342 6.18 22.01 -9.44
C PHE A 342 6.09 21.87 -10.97
N PRO A 343 6.97 22.55 -11.73
CA PRO A 343 6.97 22.48 -13.19
C PRO A 343 7.52 21.14 -13.68
N SER A 344 7.22 20.77 -14.91
CA SER A 344 7.68 19.49 -15.50
C SER A 344 9.20 19.37 -15.53
N THR A 345 9.91 20.49 -15.69
CA THR A 345 11.38 20.59 -15.69
C THR A 345 12.02 20.31 -14.32
N ALA A 346 11.25 20.35 -13.23
CA ALA A 346 11.73 20.03 -11.89
C ALA A 346 11.73 18.52 -11.58
N VAL A 347 11.14 17.69 -12.44
CA VAL A 347 11.29 16.23 -12.32
C VAL A 347 12.75 15.87 -12.55
N THR A 348 13.39 15.27 -11.54
CA THR A 348 14.83 14.94 -11.59
C THR A 348 15.13 13.60 -10.93
N ILE A 349 16.11 12.89 -11.48
CA ILE A 349 16.71 11.68 -10.88
C ILE A 349 17.78 12.00 -9.84
N ASP A 350 18.28 13.24 -9.79
CA ASP A 350 19.33 13.65 -8.86
C ASP A 350 18.87 13.48 -7.41
N LEU A 351 19.55 12.58 -6.70
CA LEU A 351 19.29 12.25 -5.30
C LEU A 351 19.30 13.48 -4.40
N SER A 352 20.19 14.44 -4.64
CA SER A 352 20.33 15.62 -3.78
C SER A 352 19.16 16.60 -3.88
N SER A 353 18.45 16.55 -5.01
CA SER A 353 17.30 17.40 -5.32
C SER A 353 15.96 16.74 -4.95
N ARG A 354 15.96 15.50 -4.44
CA ARG A 354 14.72 14.79 -4.08
C ARG A 354 14.11 15.33 -2.81
N ASP A 355 12.85 15.72 -2.94
CA ASP A 355 12.05 16.27 -1.86
C ASP A 355 10.77 15.44 -1.63
N ARG A 356 9.88 15.97 -0.79
CA ARG A 356 8.57 15.36 -0.53
C ARG A 356 7.73 15.27 -1.80
N SER A 357 7.78 16.30 -2.65
CA SER A 357 6.93 16.44 -3.83
C SER A 357 7.25 15.35 -4.86
N LEU A 358 8.54 15.12 -5.13
CA LEU A 358 9.00 14.04 -6.01
C LEU A 358 8.72 12.66 -5.41
N TRP A 359 8.88 12.49 -4.10
CA TRP A 359 8.50 11.24 -3.43
C TRP A 359 7.00 10.94 -3.56
N CYS A 360 6.13 11.93 -3.30
CA CYS A 360 4.68 11.81 -3.49
C CYS A 360 4.34 11.44 -4.95
N LEU A 361 5.02 12.06 -5.93
CA LEU A 361 4.86 11.73 -7.34
C LEU A 361 5.16 10.25 -7.62
N VAL A 362 6.32 9.75 -7.17
CA VAL A 362 6.68 8.33 -7.32
C VAL A 362 5.64 7.42 -6.68
N ARG A 363 5.21 7.74 -5.45
CA ARG A 363 4.21 6.95 -4.72
C ARG A 363 2.86 6.90 -5.45
N THR A 364 2.42 8.03 -6.00
CA THR A 364 1.17 8.16 -6.76
C THR A 364 1.23 7.34 -8.05
N VAL A 365 2.34 7.43 -8.78
CA VAL A 365 2.59 6.64 -10.00
C VAL A 365 2.55 5.15 -9.70
N VAL A 366 3.25 4.70 -8.65
CA VAL A 366 3.28 3.29 -8.25
C VAL A 366 1.91 2.81 -7.77
N ALA A 367 1.25 3.55 -6.88
CA ALA A 367 -0.07 3.19 -6.37
C ALA A 367 -1.13 3.09 -7.49
N CYS A 368 -1.05 3.98 -8.49
CA CYS A 368 -2.00 3.98 -9.60
C CYS A 368 -1.76 2.83 -10.58
N LEU A 369 -0.52 2.64 -11.02
CA LEU A 369 -0.23 1.83 -12.21
C LEU A 369 0.23 0.40 -11.88
N TRP A 370 0.93 0.16 -10.77
CA TRP A 370 1.47 -1.16 -10.46
C TRP A 370 0.41 -2.07 -9.84
N ARG A 371 0.28 -3.29 -10.38
CA ARG A 371 -0.51 -4.40 -9.82
C ARG A 371 0.23 -5.73 -9.83
N SER A 372 -0.21 -6.68 -8.99
CA SER A 372 0.32 -8.04 -9.01
C SER A 372 0.05 -8.71 -10.37
N ARG A 373 1.07 -9.41 -10.91
CA ARG A 373 1.04 -10.07 -12.23
C ARG A 373 0.09 -11.27 -12.32
N LEU A 374 -0.51 -11.70 -11.22
CA LEU A 374 -1.46 -12.81 -11.20
C LEU A 374 -2.77 -12.49 -11.92
N ALA A 375 -2.99 -11.23 -12.33
CA ALA A 375 -3.94 -10.87 -13.37
C ALA A 375 -3.22 -10.89 -14.72
N GLY A 376 -3.34 -11.99 -15.47
CA GLY A 376 -2.71 -12.14 -16.78
C GLY A 376 -3.17 -11.09 -17.81
N PRO A 377 -2.39 -10.80 -18.86
CA PRO A 377 -2.69 -9.77 -19.86
C PRO A 377 -3.95 -10.01 -20.71
N HIS A 378 -4.66 -11.13 -20.50
CA HIS A 378 -5.82 -11.55 -21.27
C HIS A 378 -7.08 -11.81 -20.43
N GLU A 379 -7.08 -11.50 -19.13
CA GLU A 379 -8.28 -11.68 -18.33
C GLU A 379 -9.25 -10.48 -18.52
N VAL A 380 -10.34 -10.76 -19.25
CA VAL A 380 -11.49 -9.87 -19.40
C VAL A 380 -12.13 -9.68 -18.03
N GLY A 381 -11.91 -8.55 -17.36
CA GLY A 381 -12.46 -8.41 -16.00
C GLY A 381 -11.82 -7.42 -15.05
N HIS A 382 -10.90 -6.56 -15.47
CA HIS A 382 -10.09 -5.79 -14.53
C HIS A 382 -10.43 -4.30 -14.50
N LEU A 383 -10.37 -3.73 -13.29
CA LEU A 383 -10.33 -2.29 -13.06
C LEU A 383 -9.27 -1.67 -13.96
N ARG A 384 -9.60 -0.70 -14.79
CA ARG A 384 -8.60 0.04 -15.57
C ARG A 384 -8.15 1.25 -14.78
N ASN A 385 -6.85 1.54 -14.78
CA ASN A 385 -6.31 2.75 -14.19
C ASN A 385 -5.60 3.61 -15.23
N THR A 386 -5.76 4.92 -15.09
CA THR A 386 -4.99 5.92 -15.84
C THR A 386 -4.58 7.02 -14.89
N LEU A 387 -3.33 7.47 -14.98
CA LEU A 387 -2.82 8.60 -14.22
C LEU A 387 -2.47 9.73 -15.19
N THR A 388 -3.06 10.91 -15.00
CA THR A 388 -2.54 12.14 -15.61
C THR A 388 -1.84 12.96 -14.55
N VAL A 389 -0.58 13.30 -14.79
CA VAL A 389 0.19 14.25 -13.97
C VAL A 389 0.10 15.62 -14.62
N TRP A 390 -0.39 16.61 -13.90
CA TRP A 390 -0.55 17.99 -14.36
C TRP A 390 0.45 18.90 -13.62
N PHE A 391 1.37 19.53 -14.35
CA PHE A 391 2.43 20.37 -13.81
C PHE A 391 2.06 21.87 -13.82
N THR A 392 2.78 22.70 -13.05
CA THR A 392 2.50 24.14 -12.94
C THR A 392 2.81 24.94 -14.21
N ASP A 393 3.57 24.37 -15.15
CA ASP A 393 3.89 24.96 -16.46
C ASP A 393 2.85 24.58 -17.54
N ASN A 394 1.68 24.08 -17.14
CA ASN A 394 0.61 23.56 -18.01
C ASN A 394 1.04 22.40 -18.92
N THR A 395 2.19 21.79 -18.63
CA THR A 395 2.55 20.51 -19.22
C THR A 395 1.79 19.41 -18.50
N TYR A 396 1.44 18.36 -19.23
CA TYR A 396 0.84 17.18 -18.63
C TYR A 396 1.31 15.89 -19.28
N LEU A 397 1.29 14.84 -18.47
CA LEU A 397 1.68 13.49 -18.86
C LEU A 397 0.58 12.51 -18.46
N THR A 398 -0.06 11.90 -19.46
CA THR A 398 -1.04 10.82 -19.24
C THR A 398 -0.35 9.47 -19.38
N LEU A 399 -0.43 8.67 -18.34
CA LEU A 399 0.20 7.37 -18.17
C LEU A 399 -0.88 6.29 -18.07
N PRO A 400 -1.18 5.58 -19.17
CA PRO A 400 -1.99 4.37 -19.12
C PRO A 400 -1.24 3.28 -18.35
N GLN A 401 -1.96 2.51 -17.54
CA GLN A 401 -1.39 1.42 -16.76
C GLN A 401 -0.57 0.44 -17.60
N ASN A 402 -1.06 0.05 -18.78
CA ASN A 402 -0.44 -0.99 -19.61
C ASN A 402 0.77 -0.49 -20.40
N GLU A 403 1.08 0.80 -20.40
CA GLU A 403 2.20 1.34 -21.15
C GLU A 403 3.47 1.41 -20.30
N LEU A 404 3.46 2.25 -19.26
CA LEU A 404 4.65 2.47 -18.43
C LEU A 404 5.10 1.20 -17.70
N VAL A 405 4.14 0.43 -17.16
CA VAL A 405 4.44 -0.80 -16.41
C VAL A 405 5.03 -1.87 -17.33
N THR A 406 4.53 -1.99 -18.55
CA THR A 406 5.04 -2.97 -19.54
C THR A 406 6.46 -2.63 -19.96
N VAL A 407 6.74 -1.36 -20.29
CA VAL A 407 8.09 -0.90 -20.66
C VAL A 407 9.10 -1.17 -19.54
N LEU A 408 8.75 -0.90 -18.28
CA LEU A 408 9.64 -1.17 -17.15
C LEU A 408 9.76 -2.68 -16.86
N ALA A 409 8.67 -3.43 -17.00
CA ALA A 409 8.67 -4.88 -16.88
C ALA A 409 9.60 -5.57 -17.89
N GLU A 410 9.61 -5.09 -19.15
CA GLU A 410 10.49 -5.57 -20.22
C GLU A 410 11.97 -5.29 -19.91
N LYS A 411 12.26 -4.19 -19.20
CA LYS A 411 13.60 -3.88 -18.67
C LYS A 411 13.95 -4.68 -17.40
N HIS A 412 13.17 -5.71 -17.06
CA HIS A 412 13.26 -6.49 -15.82
C HIS A 412 13.04 -5.68 -14.52
N GLN A 413 12.37 -4.53 -14.61
CA GLN A 413 12.07 -3.63 -13.49
C GLN A 413 10.61 -3.78 -13.04
N ALA A 414 10.18 -5.02 -12.74
CA ALA A 414 8.81 -5.31 -12.32
C ALA A 414 8.41 -4.64 -10.98
N ALA A 415 9.40 -4.24 -10.20
CA ALA A 415 9.29 -3.44 -8.99
C ALA A 415 10.35 -2.35 -9.11
N PRO A 416 10.00 -1.17 -9.65
CA PRO A 416 10.99 -0.15 -9.98
C PRO A 416 11.39 0.68 -8.76
N THR A 417 12.65 1.09 -8.71
CA THR A 417 13.20 2.02 -7.72
C THR A 417 12.65 3.43 -7.93
N GLU A 418 12.83 4.33 -6.95
CA GLU A 418 12.48 5.75 -7.13
C GLU A 418 13.19 6.35 -8.36
N PHE A 419 14.49 6.06 -8.51
CA PHE A 419 15.28 6.43 -9.68
C PHE A 419 14.62 5.99 -10.99
N GLN A 420 14.24 4.71 -11.08
CA GLN A 420 13.69 4.14 -12.32
C GLN A 420 12.34 4.76 -12.69
N ILE A 421 11.49 5.07 -11.69
CA ILE A 421 10.23 5.78 -11.94
C ILE A 421 10.48 7.21 -12.41
N LEU A 422 11.34 7.96 -11.73
CA LEU A 422 11.64 9.35 -12.08
C LEU A 422 12.29 9.45 -13.46
N GLN A 423 13.25 8.58 -13.77
CA GLN A 423 13.87 8.48 -15.09
C GLN A 423 12.81 8.21 -16.16
N ALA A 424 11.91 7.25 -15.93
CA ALA A 424 10.88 6.93 -16.89
C ALA A 424 9.88 8.08 -17.11
N ILE A 425 9.63 8.91 -16.09
CA ILE A 425 8.82 10.13 -16.25
C ILE A 425 9.59 11.16 -17.08
N GLN A 426 10.87 11.42 -16.77
CA GLN A 426 11.72 12.33 -17.56
C GLN A 426 11.78 11.92 -19.03
N ASP A 427 12.03 10.64 -19.31
CA ASP A 427 12.06 10.11 -20.68
C ASP A 427 10.75 10.39 -21.43
N GLN A 428 9.59 10.27 -20.77
CA GLN A 428 8.28 10.52 -21.40
C GLN A 428 8.01 12.02 -21.59
N LEU A 429 8.53 12.87 -20.71
CA LEU A 429 8.47 14.32 -20.86
C LEU A 429 9.33 14.77 -22.05
N GLU A 430 10.54 14.23 -22.20
CA GLU A 430 11.48 14.58 -23.28
C GLU A 430 11.06 14.04 -24.66
N ASN A 431 10.48 12.83 -24.72
CA ASN A 431 10.06 12.20 -25.97
C ASN A 431 8.75 12.77 -26.57
N ASN A 432 8.37 14.02 -26.22
CA ASN A 432 7.17 14.72 -26.68
C ASN A 432 5.84 13.97 -26.46
N LYS A 433 5.79 13.03 -25.50
CA LYS A 433 4.50 12.49 -25.03
C LYS A 433 3.83 13.43 -24.05
N ALA A 434 4.64 14.26 -23.38
CA ALA A 434 4.16 15.48 -22.77
C ALA A 434 3.46 16.34 -23.82
N ARG A 435 2.27 16.82 -23.46
CA ARG A 435 1.53 17.76 -24.28
C ARG A 435 1.53 19.11 -23.57
N THR A 436 1.78 20.16 -24.34
CA THR A 436 1.49 21.53 -23.94
C THR A 436 0.28 21.95 -24.76
N ALA A 437 -0.84 22.11 -24.09
CA ALA A 437 -2.09 22.58 -24.70
C ALA A 437 -2.68 23.67 -23.81
N ASP A 438 -3.61 24.45 -24.34
CA ASP A 438 -4.44 25.27 -23.46
C ASP A 438 -5.19 24.35 -22.49
N ALA A 439 -5.31 24.80 -21.24
CA ALA A 439 -5.82 24.00 -20.15
C ALA A 439 -7.28 23.55 -20.40
N ASP A 440 -8.08 24.36 -21.09
CA ASP A 440 -9.45 24.03 -21.51
C ASP A 440 -9.51 22.85 -22.47
N THR A 441 -8.69 22.87 -23.52
CA THR A 441 -8.59 21.76 -24.48
C THR A 441 -8.14 20.47 -23.80
N MET A 442 -7.22 20.56 -22.85
CA MET A 442 -6.77 19.41 -22.07
C MET A 442 -7.90 18.82 -21.22
N VAL A 443 -8.58 19.64 -20.41
CA VAL A 443 -9.70 19.17 -19.57
C VAL A 443 -10.79 18.54 -20.42
N ASN A 444 -11.12 19.18 -21.54
CA ASN A 444 -12.08 18.64 -22.49
C ASN A 444 -11.62 17.31 -23.10
N SER A 445 -10.33 17.17 -23.43
CA SER A 445 -9.77 15.91 -23.92
C SER A 445 -9.89 14.80 -22.88
N ILE A 446 -9.61 15.08 -21.60
CA ILE A 446 -9.71 14.09 -20.51
C ILE A 446 -11.16 13.65 -20.33
N LEU A 447 -12.09 14.59 -20.19
CA LEU A 447 -13.50 14.29 -19.95
C LEU A 447 -14.21 13.68 -21.17
N SER A 448 -13.64 13.80 -22.38
CA SER A 448 -14.22 13.26 -23.61
C SER A 448 -13.60 11.92 -24.04
N ALA A 449 -12.38 11.59 -23.61
CA ALA A 449 -11.73 10.32 -23.97
C ALA A 449 -12.49 9.10 -23.42
N SER A 450 -13.04 9.23 -22.20
CA SER A 450 -13.97 8.26 -21.63
C SER A 450 -14.98 9.03 -20.75
N PRO A 451 -16.22 9.27 -21.23
CA PRO A 451 -17.20 10.08 -20.51
C PRO A 451 -17.43 9.56 -19.08
N PRO A 452 -17.04 10.32 -18.05
CA PRO A 452 -17.14 9.84 -16.68
C PRO A 452 -18.58 9.89 -16.18
N ARG A 453 -18.96 8.90 -15.36
CA ARG A 453 -20.23 8.89 -14.63
C ARG A 453 -20.27 10.01 -13.59
N PHE A 454 -19.12 10.33 -13.01
CA PHE A 454 -18.96 11.42 -12.05
C PHE A 454 -17.48 11.83 -11.95
N LEU A 455 -17.30 13.04 -11.45
CA LEU A 455 -16.00 13.60 -11.07
C LEU A 455 -15.92 13.67 -9.55
N LEU A 456 -14.86 13.10 -8.97
CA LEU A 456 -14.54 13.24 -7.56
C LEU A 456 -13.41 14.23 -7.39
N ASP A 457 -13.67 15.30 -6.67
CA ASP A 457 -12.62 16.22 -6.22
C ASP A 457 -12.20 15.82 -4.82
N ILE A 458 -11.02 15.20 -4.70
CA ILE A 458 -10.43 14.91 -3.41
C ILE A 458 -9.78 16.20 -2.91
N ASN A 459 -10.44 16.81 -1.94
CA ASN A 459 -9.94 18.01 -1.29
C ASN A 459 -9.75 17.76 0.20
N MET A 460 -8.95 18.65 0.78
CA MET A 460 -8.74 18.68 2.22
C MET A 460 -9.60 19.78 2.81
N ALA A 461 -10.88 19.94 2.46
CA ALA A 461 -11.80 20.89 3.12
C ALA A 461 -12.68 20.21 4.18
N PRO A 462 -13.01 20.86 5.32
CA PRO A 462 -13.74 20.20 6.43
C PRO A 462 -15.18 19.84 6.11
N GLU A 463 -15.78 20.56 5.17
CA GLU A 463 -17.21 20.44 4.84
C GLU A 463 -17.47 19.36 3.79
N SER A 464 -16.42 18.78 3.20
CA SER A 464 -16.52 17.82 2.11
C SER A 464 -16.92 16.43 2.60
N LEU A 465 -17.51 15.64 1.69
CA LEU A 465 -17.98 14.30 2.00
C LEU A 465 -16.84 13.42 2.52
N CYS A 466 -16.95 12.91 3.74
CA CYS A 466 -16.01 11.89 4.23
C CYS A 466 -16.30 10.56 3.52
N LEU A 467 -15.42 10.19 2.59
CA LEU A 467 -15.56 8.96 1.80
C LEU A 467 -15.52 7.71 2.69
N THR A 468 -14.76 7.76 3.77
CA THR A 468 -14.74 6.68 4.76
C THR A 468 -16.13 6.37 5.30
N ASN A 469 -16.84 7.41 5.77
CA ASN A 469 -18.18 7.26 6.33
C ASN A 469 -19.17 6.81 5.27
N LEU A 470 -18.96 7.19 4.01
CA LEU A 470 -19.79 6.70 2.92
C LEU A 470 -19.63 5.18 2.73
N PHE A 471 -18.40 4.66 2.71
CA PHE A 471 -18.16 3.25 2.40
C PHE A 471 -18.40 2.31 3.59
N TYR A 472 -18.00 2.66 4.81
CA TYR A 472 -18.24 1.76 5.96
C TYR A 472 -19.70 1.69 6.39
N ASN A 473 -20.49 2.74 6.14
CA ASN A 473 -21.94 2.74 6.41
C ASN A 473 -22.76 2.24 5.22
N PHE A 474 -22.13 1.84 4.12
CA PHE A 474 -22.83 1.29 2.98
C PHE A 474 -23.30 -0.14 3.31
N SER A 475 -24.61 -0.37 3.26
CA SER A 475 -25.20 -1.71 3.39
C SER A 475 -25.65 -2.21 2.02
N HIS A 476 -25.32 -3.46 1.71
CA HIS A 476 -25.83 -4.16 0.53
C HIS A 476 -27.27 -4.66 0.70
N ASP A 477 -27.80 -4.66 1.92
CA ASP A 477 -29.10 -5.26 2.25
C ASP A 477 -30.30 -4.42 1.77
N ASP A 478 -30.06 -3.27 1.13
CA ASP A 478 -31.11 -2.51 0.46
C ASP A 478 -31.36 -3.12 -0.92
N ASP A 479 -32.30 -4.08 -0.96
CA ASP A 479 -32.68 -4.94 -2.10
C ASP A 479 -32.93 -4.21 -3.45
N ASP A 480 -33.14 -2.89 -3.45
CA ASP A 480 -33.36 -2.09 -4.65
C ASP A 480 -32.08 -1.80 -5.47
N ALA A 481 -30.88 -2.11 -4.96
CA ALA A 481 -29.61 -1.68 -5.57
C ALA A 481 -28.96 -2.71 -6.53
N VAL A 482 -29.49 -3.92 -6.67
CA VAL A 482 -28.76 -5.07 -7.26
C VAL A 482 -28.84 -5.16 -8.79
N ASN A 483 -29.72 -4.40 -9.45
CA ASN A 483 -29.94 -4.51 -10.91
C ASN A 483 -29.27 -3.44 -11.79
N ASP A 484 -28.58 -2.46 -11.20
CA ASP A 484 -27.94 -1.39 -11.99
C ASP A 484 -26.54 -1.81 -12.44
N ASP A 485 -26.18 -1.54 -13.69
CA ASP A 485 -24.82 -1.75 -14.23
C ASP A 485 -23.81 -0.95 -13.37
N CYS A 486 -23.11 -1.64 -12.47
CA CYS A 486 -22.30 -1.03 -11.40
C CYS A 486 -20.95 -0.50 -11.89
N GLY A 487 -20.60 -0.72 -13.16
CA GLY A 487 -19.35 -0.26 -13.76
C GLY A 487 -19.42 1.19 -14.27
N GLY A 488 -18.28 1.74 -14.65
CA GLY A 488 -18.21 3.05 -15.30
C GLY A 488 -16.83 3.69 -15.20
N THR A 489 -16.72 4.90 -15.76
CA THR A 489 -15.53 5.74 -15.61
C THR A 489 -15.73 6.76 -14.50
N ALA A 490 -14.77 6.90 -13.61
CA ALA A 490 -14.69 7.99 -12.64
C ALA A 490 -13.40 8.79 -12.87
N VAL A 491 -13.50 10.11 -12.92
CA VAL A 491 -12.35 11.01 -12.92
C VAL A 491 -12.12 11.50 -11.50
N VAL A 492 -10.92 11.31 -10.97
CA VAL A 492 -10.56 11.63 -9.58
C VAL A 492 -9.47 12.70 -9.60
N LEU A 493 -9.79 13.90 -9.10
CA LEU A 493 -8.83 14.99 -8.98
C LEU A 493 -8.09 14.87 -7.65
N LEU A 494 -6.76 14.82 -7.70
CA LEU A 494 -5.86 14.73 -6.57
C LEU A 494 -4.92 15.94 -6.59
N ALA A 495 -4.88 16.72 -5.50
CA ALA A 495 -3.96 17.83 -5.36
C ALA A 495 -2.76 17.41 -4.50
N MET A 496 -1.55 17.43 -5.07
CA MET A 496 -0.34 17.26 -4.28
C MET A 496 -0.08 18.54 -3.50
N GLN A 497 -0.28 18.47 -2.18
CA GLN A 497 -0.23 19.60 -1.24
C GLN A 497 -1.41 20.59 -1.38
N SER A 498 -1.99 20.97 -0.24
CA SER A 498 -3.39 21.41 -0.16
C SER A 498 -3.65 22.90 -0.40
N ALA A 499 -2.76 23.68 -1.04
CA ALA A 499 -2.93 25.15 -1.02
C ALA A 499 -2.43 25.96 -2.24
N ASP A 500 -1.91 25.34 -3.29
CA ASP A 500 -1.40 26.10 -4.44
C ASP A 500 -2.54 26.74 -5.25
N GLU A 501 -2.32 27.97 -5.75
CA GLU A 501 -3.25 28.69 -6.62
C GLU A 501 -3.47 27.92 -7.94
N ASN A 502 -2.40 27.35 -8.50
CA ASN A 502 -2.47 26.51 -9.70
C ASN A 502 -3.48 25.35 -9.54
N CYS A 503 -3.52 24.72 -8.36
CA CYS A 503 -4.46 23.64 -8.11
C CYS A 503 -5.92 24.13 -8.17
N ARG A 504 -6.21 25.32 -7.66
CA ARG A 504 -7.56 25.88 -7.68
C ARG A 504 -8.00 26.21 -9.10
N GLU A 505 -7.11 26.79 -9.89
CA GLU A 505 -7.37 27.10 -11.30
C GLU A 505 -7.69 25.84 -12.10
N VAL A 506 -6.81 24.82 -12.04
CA VAL A 506 -7.03 23.56 -12.76
C VAL A 506 -8.34 22.88 -12.34
N LYS A 507 -8.65 22.84 -11.04
CA LYS A 507 -9.92 22.28 -10.54
C LYS A 507 -11.13 23.06 -11.04
N ALA A 508 -11.05 24.40 -11.10
CA ALA A 508 -12.12 25.24 -11.62
C ALA A 508 -12.44 24.91 -13.09
N LEU A 509 -11.41 24.68 -13.91
CA LEU A 509 -11.58 24.26 -15.31
C LEU A 509 -12.31 22.92 -15.42
N PHE A 510 -11.94 21.94 -14.58
CA PHE A 510 -12.66 20.66 -14.50
C PHE A 510 -14.13 20.84 -14.08
N TYR A 511 -14.41 21.75 -13.15
CA TYR A 511 -15.78 22.02 -12.69
C TYR A 511 -16.63 22.65 -13.78
N GLU A 512 -16.08 23.63 -14.50
CA GLU A 512 -16.75 24.28 -15.62
C GLU A 512 -17.04 23.27 -16.74
N ALA A 513 -16.04 22.50 -17.15
CA ALA A 513 -16.22 21.49 -18.19
C ALA A 513 -17.19 20.37 -17.76
N ALA A 514 -17.16 19.95 -16.50
CA ALA A 514 -18.12 19.00 -15.94
C ALA A 514 -19.55 19.57 -15.95
N GLN A 515 -19.73 20.84 -15.62
CA GLN A 515 -21.03 21.51 -15.68
C GLN A 515 -21.57 21.57 -17.12
N ILE A 516 -20.73 21.95 -18.09
CA ILE A 516 -21.11 21.99 -19.52
C ILE A 516 -21.53 20.59 -20.00
N LYS A 517 -20.79 19.55 -19.62
CA LYS A 517 -21.04 18.15 -19.99
C LYS A 517 -22.08 17.45 -19.10
N LYS A 518 -22.64 18.15 -18.11
CA LYS A 518 -23.59 17.61 -17.10
C LYS A 518 -23.05 16.40 -16.33
N ILE A 519 -21.75 16.36 -16.08
CA ILE A 519 -21.10 15.35 -15.25
C ILE A 519 -21.30 15.74 -13.77
N PRO A 520 -21.89 14.88 -12.94
CA PRO A 520 -22.00 15.13 -11.50
C PRO A 520 -20.61 15.28 -10.86
N VAL A 521 -20.44 16.34 -10.08
CA VAL A 521 -19.23 16.59 -9.29
C VAL A 521 -19.51 16.34 -7.81
N SER A 522 -18.61 15.63 -7.13
CA SER A 522 -18.64 15.45 -5.68
C SER A 522 -17.31 15.85 -5.07
N GLU A 523 -17.37 16.80 -4.13
CA GLU A 523 -16.25 17.17 -3.28
C GLU A 523 -16.15 16.20 -2.10
N CYS A 524 -14.99 15.59 -1.95
CA CYS A 524 -14.77 14.42 -1.10
C CYS A 524 -13.46 14.55 -0.32
N SER A 525 -13.36 13.89 0.83
CA SER A 525 -12.14 13.84 1.63
C SER A 525 -11.94 12.49 2.32
N PHE A 526 -10.67 12.19 2.63
CA PHE A 526 -10.22 11.07 3.47
C PHE A 526 -9.71 11.56 4.84
N ARG A 527 -10.18 12.74 5.27
CA ARG A 527 -9.58 13.65 6.27
C ARG A 527 -9.37 13.10 7.68
N GLU A 528 -10.06 12.04 8.08
CA GLU A 528 -10.01 11.57 9.47
C GLU A 528 -8.66 10.93 9.84
N ILE A 529 -7.77 10.72 8.86
CA ILE A 529 -6.48 10.08 9.09
C ILE A 529 -5.33 11.01 8.72
N GLU A 530 -4.40 11.19 9.65
CA GLU A 530 -3.10 11.76 9.35
C GLU A 530 -2.34 10.84 8.39
N CYS A 531 -1.92 11.39 7.26
CA CYS A 531 -1.21 10.65 6.23
C CYS A 531 -0.24 11.59 5.51
N GLN A 532 0.99 11.14 5.25
CA GLN A 532 1.97 11.95 4.52
C GLN A 532 1.89 11.75 3.00
N ASP A 533 1.42 10.58 2.54
CA ASP A 533 1.13 10.25 1.13
C ASP A 533 -0.38 10.13 0.85
N VAL A 534 -1.16 11.13 1.26
CA VAL A 534 -2.63 11.16 1.12
C VAL A 534 -3.06 10.76 -0.29
N GLU A 535 -2.34 11.18 -1.31
CA GLU A 535 -2.63 10.93 -2.72
C GLU A 535 -2.51 9.44 -3.06
N ALA A 536 -1.38 8.81 -2.73
CA ALA A 536 -1.14 7.39 -2.97
C ALA A 536 -2.07 6.50 -2.13
N SER A 537 -2.32 6.90 -0.88
CA SER A 537 -3.27 6.27 0.02
C SER A 537 -4.70 6.33 -0.53
N THR A 538 -5.12 7.49 -1.03
CA THR A 538 -6.43 7.70 -1.67
C THR A 538 -6.59 6.80 -2.88
N ILE A 539 -5.61 6.77 -3.78
CA ILE A 539 -5.61 5.89 -4.95
C ILE A 539 -5.79 4.43 -4.52
N THR A 540 -4.99 4.00 -3.54
CA THR A 540 -5.02 2.61 -3.05
C THR A 540 -6.38 2.26 -2.46
N MET A 541 -6.99 3.15 -1.66
CA MET A 541 -8.29 2.90 -1.06
C MET A 541 -9.42 2.93 -2.08
N LEU A 542 -9.41 3.85 -3.04
CA LEU A 542 -10.43 3.89 -4.11
C LEU A 542 -10.37 2.64 -4.99
N GLN A 543 -9.17 2.17 -5.33
CA GLN A 543 -8.99 0.88 -6.01
C GLN A 543 -9.53 -0.27 -5.15
N HIS A 544 -9.20 -0.29 -3.85
CA HIS A 544 -9.70 -1.29 -2.92
C HIS A 544 -11.24 -1.33 -2.87
N PHE A 545 -11.91 -0.18 -2.75
CA PHE A 545 -13.37 -0.10 -2.78
C PHE A 545 -13.98 -0.52 -4.13
N CYS A 546 -13.27 -0.31 -5.24
CA CYS A 546 -13.69 -0.82 -6.54
C CYS A 546 -13.62 -2.35 -6.57
N TYR A 547 -12.52 -2.95 -6.09
CA TYR A 547 -12.40 -4.42 -6.02
C TYR A 547 -13.45 -5.06 -5.10
N GLN A 548 -13.90 -4.32 -4.09
CA GLN A 548 -14.97 -4.72 -3.19
C GLN A 548 -16.38 -4.51 -3.78
N GLY A 549 -16.50 -3.89 -4.96
CA GLY A 549 -17.80 -3.55 -5.56
C GLY A 549 -18.57 -2.47 -4.80
N LEU A 550 -17.93 -1.75 -3.90
CA LEU A 550 -18.55 -0.73 -3.04
C LEU A 550 -18.51 0.67 -3.66
N PHE A 551 -17.51 0.94 -4.49
CA PHE A 551 -17.20 2.30 -4.93
C PHE A 551 -18.33 2.99 -5.72
N PHE A 552 -18.68 2.47 -6.90
CA PHE A 552 -19.69 3.10 -7.76
C PHE A 552 -21.10 3.12 -7.14
N PRO A 553 -21.60 2.03 -6.54
CA PRO A 553 -22.93 2.04 -5.91
C PRO A 553 -23.05 3.07 -4.79
N ALA A 554 -22.04 3.17 -3.92
CA ALA A 554 -22.09 4.10 -2.79
C ALA A 554 -22.03 5.56 -3.26
N ILE A 555 -21.17 5.89 -4.24
CA ILE A 555 -21.08 7.25 -4.79
C ILE A 555 -22.36 7.63 -5.55
N GLN A 556 -22.89 6.74 -6.39
CA GLN A 556 -24.12 6.99 -7.14
C GLN A 556 -25.30 7.25 -6.19
N ARG A 557 -25.43 6.44 -5.13
CA ARG A 557 -26.45 6.63 -4.10
C ARG A 557 -26.32 7.99 -3.41
N HIS A 558 -25.10 8.41 -3.09
CA HIS A 558 -24.85 9.72 -2.52
C HIS A 558 -25.26 10.86 -3.45
N LEU A 559 -24.85 10.79 -4.73
CA LEU A 559 -25.19 11.78 -5.76
C LEU A 559 -26.71 11.89 -5.97
N ASN A 560 -27.41 10.75 -6.03
CA ASN A 560 -28.87 10.69 -6.14
C ASN A 560 -29.53 11.36 -4.92
N ALA A 561 -29.04 11.10 -3.71
CA ALA A 561 -29.54 11.73 -2.50
C ALA A 561 -29.34 13.27 -2.50
N ILE A 562 -28.21 13.76 -3.02
CA ILE A 562 -27.98 15.20 -3.22
C ILE A 562 -28.98 15.77 -4.23
N SER A 563 -29.19 15.09 -5.37
CA SER A 563 -30.11 15.54 -6.41
C SER A 563 -31.54 15.68 -5.86
N LEU A 564 -32.04 14.65 -5.18
CA LEU A 564 -33.36 14.66 -4.54
C LEU A 564 -33.50 15.79 -3.49
N LYS A 565 -32.46 16.07 -2.71
CA LYS A 565 -32.46 17.20 -1.75
C LYS A 565 -32.54 18.55 -2.47
N LYS A 566 -31.83 18.72 -3.59
CA LYS A 566 -31.87 19.94 -4.42
C LYS A 566 -33.25 20.13 -5.05
N GLU A 567 -33.85 19.08 -5.59
CA GLU A 567 -35.20 19.09 -6.16
C GLU A 567 -36.25 19.48 -5.11
N LYS A 568 -36.26 18.82 -3.94
CA LYS A 568 -37.16 19.16 -2.82
C LYS A 568 -37.00 20.60 -2.35
N LYS A 569 -35.76 21.13 -2.30
CA LYS A 569 -35.48 22.54 -1.95
C LYS A 569 -36.01 23.50 -3.02
N SER A 570 -35.87 23.16 -4.29
CA SER A 570 -36.39 23.96 -5.41
C SER A 570 -37.92 23.99 -5.42
N GLU A 571 -38.57 22.86 -5.15
CA GLU A 571 -40.02 22.74 -5.09
C GLU A 571 -40.58 23.53 -3.91
N ARG A 572 -39.95 23.45 -2.73
CA ARG A 572 -40.32 24.26 -1.56
C ARG A 572 -40.19 25.76 -1.86
N LYS A 573 -39.15 26.20 -2.59
CA LYS A 573 -39.00 27.60 -3.03
C LYS A 573 -40.12 28.00 -3.98
N ARG A 574 -40.46 27.18 -4.98
CA ARG A 574 -41.58 27.42 -5.91
C ARG A 574 -42.93 27.51 -5.17
N ARG A 575 -43.23 26.58 -4.27
CA ARG A 575 -44.45 26.60 -3.42
C ARG A 575 -44.52 27.85 -2.55
N ASN A 576 -43.40 28.28 -1.96
CA ASN A 576 -43.33 29.51 -1.16
C ASN A 576 -43.54 30.78 -2.01
N GLN A 577 -42.98 30.83 -3.23
CA GLN A 577 -43.19 31.94 -4.15
C GLN A 577 -44.65 32.00 -4.64
N GLN A 578 -45.27 30.86 -4.92
CA GLN A 578 -46.69 30.77 -5.28
C GLN A 578 -47.60 31.21 -4.13
N ARG A 579 -47.29 30.82 -2.88
CA ARG A 579 -48.01 31.30 -1.68
C ARG A 579 -47.88 32.82 -1.51
N LYS A 580 -46.69 33.39 -1.71
CA LYS A 580 -46.48 34.85 -1.67
C LYS A 580 -47.27 35.59 -2.76
N ARG A 581 -47.33 35.04 -3.98
CA ARG A 581 -48.14 35.60 -5.09
C ARG A 581 -49.64 35.56 -4.77
N ARG A 582 -50.16 34.44 -4.26
CA ARG A 582 -51.57 34.33 -3.85
C ARG A 582 -51.95 35.30 -2.73
N LYS A 583 -51.06 35.52 -1.75
CA LYS A 583 -51.28 36.53 -0.71
C LYS A 583 -51.33 37.95 -1.27
N ARG A 584 -50.50 38.30 -2.25
CA ARG A 584 -50.53 39.63 -2.89
C ARG A 584 -51.80 39.87 -3.70
N ILE A 585 -52.27 38.86 -4.43
CA ILE A 585 -53.53 38.96 -5.20
C ILE A 585 -54.71 39.13 -4.24
N GLY A 586 -54.81 38.29 -3.20
CA GLY A 586 -55.89 38.39 -2.21
C GLY A 586 -55.89 39.67 -1.36
N SER A 587 -54.78 40.40 -1.28
CA SER A 587 -54.73 41.72 -0.61
C SER A 587 -55.15 42.88 -1.51
N ASN A 588 -55.06 42.75 -2.83
CA ASN A 588 -55.53 43.79 -3.76
C ASN A 588 -57.05 43.71 -3.99
N ASP A 589 -57.64 42.51 -3.94
CA ASP A 589 -59.11 42.36 -4.06
C ASP A 589 -59.88 42.91 -2.83
N LEU A 590 -59.19 43.07 -1.69
CA LEU A 590 -59.73 43.69 -0.47
C LEU A 590 -59.69 45.23 -0.49
N ILE A 591 -58.96 45.84 -1.44
CA ILE A 591 -58.90 47.31 -1.59
C ILE A 591 -59.96 47.80 -2.58
N ILE A 592 -60.40 46.97 -3.54
CA ILE A 592 -61.44 47.32 -4.52
C ILE A 592 -62.86 47.18 -3.95
N SER A 593 -63.02 46.70 -2.71
CA SER A 593 -64.32 46.57 -2.03
C SER A 593 -64.55 47.62 -0.91
N GLN A 594 -63.74 48.69 -0.86
CA GLN A 594 -63.91 49.82 0.06
C GLN A 594 -63.96 51.20 -0.62
N GLU A 595 -64.09 51.25 -1.95
CA GLU A 595 -64.65 52.40 -2.70
C GLU A 595 -66.03 52.01 -3.23
#